data_AF-V9V943-F1
#
_entry.id   AF-V9V943-F1
#
_cell.length_a   1.000
_cell.length_b   1.000
_cell.length_c   1.000
_cell.angle_alpha   90.00
_cell.angle_beta   90.00
_cell.angle_gamma   90.00
#
_symmetry.space_group_name_H-M   'P 1'
#
loop_
_entity.id
_entity.type
_entity.pdbx_description
1 polymer ?
#
loop_
_entity_poly.entity_id
_entity_poly.type
_entity_poly.pdbx_seq_one_letter_code
_entity_poly.pdbx_strand_id
1 'polypeptide(L)'
;MAKQILLNAFNMNCIGHINHGLWTHPRDTSTQYKTLDYWTSLARLLERGLFDGLFIADIVGTYDIYGQSLDVTLKESIQMPVNDPLLLVSAMAAVTRHLGFGLTANLTYEAPYLFARRLSTLDHLSHGRVGWNIVTGYLDSAARAMGLAQQPEHDRRYDQADEYLQVLYKLLEGSWADDAVVADRQQRVYARPDRVRKVNHQGEFYKVDGYHLSEPSPQRTPVLFQAGSSQRGLAFAGNHAECVFISGQDKAATRAQVDKVRAAAQAAGRDPQAVKVFMGITVIVAATEQQAQAKHAEYLRHASAEAGVAHFAASTGIDFAAYALDEPIAFSQGNAIQSATRQLQDNAWTRRRLLQQHALGGRYVTLVGAPEQVAEQLIAWVDETGLDGFNLTRTVTPESFEDFIDLVIPQLQQRGRYKTAYAEGTLREKLFQADHPHLPADHPGSAYRFTSTPAPTGALHHA
;
A
#
# COMPACT_ATOMS: atom_id res chain seq x y z
N MET A 1 8.40 -26.02 6.83
CA MET A 1 8.88 -24.88 7.67
C MET A 1 7.69 -23.98 7.97
N ALA A 2 7.66 -23.32 9.13
CA ALA A 2 6.59 -22.37 9.46
C ALA A 2 6.65 -21.15 8.53
N LYS A 3 5.48 -20.55 8.22
CA LYS A 3 5.41 -19.35 7.37
C LYS A 3 6.12 -18.18 8.06
N GLN A 4 7.07 -17.55 7.37
CA GLN A 4 7.69 -16.30 7.82
C GLN A 4 6.72 -15.14 7.64
N ILE A 5 6.70 -14.24 8.62
CA ILE A 5 5.86 -13.04 8.63
C ILE A 5 6.52 -11.99 7.75
N LEU A 6 5.78 -11.46 6.78
CA LEU A 6 6.18 -10.30 6.00
C LEU A 6 5.82 -9.02 6.76
N LEU A 7 6.70 -8.02 6.75
CA LEU A 7 6.49 -6.77 7.48
C LEU A 7 6.73 -5.55 6.60
N ASN A 8 5.68 -4.73 6.47
CA ASN A 8 5.83 -3.37 5.96
C ASN A 8 5.67 -2.36 7.09
N ALA A 9 6.43 -1.28 7.03
CA ALA A 9 6.15 -0.09 7.83
C ALA A 9 5.08 0.73 7.11
N PHE A 10 3.98 1.05 7.78
CA PHE A 10 2.87 1.80 7.21
C PHE A 10 2.97 3.28 7.57
N ASN A 11 3.34 4.09 6.58
CA ASN A 11 3.59 5.51 6.73
C ASN A 11 2.86 6.30 5.64
N MET A 12 2.94 7.63 5.71
CA MET A 12 2.35 8.57 4.77
C MET A 12 3.15 9.86 4.83
N ASN A 13 3.30 10.57 3.71
CA ASN A 13 4.07 11.80 3.65
C ASN A 13 3.32 13.00 4.24
N CYS A 14 2.98 12.89 5.53
CA CYS A 14 2.22 13.82 6.34
C CYS A 14 2.62 13.71 7.81
N ILE A 15 2.05 14.57 8.67
CA ILE A 15 2.26 14.51 10.12
C ILE A 15 1.38 13.42 10.75
N GLY A 16 0.06 13.62 10.79
CA GLY A 16 -0.91 12.63 11.30
C GLY A 16 -1.40 11.68 10.20
N HIS A 17 -1.33 10.36 10.45
CA HIS A 17 -1.73 9.33 9.48
C HIS A 17 -2.85 8.43 9.99
N ILE A 18 -2.56 7.59 11.00
CA ILE A 18 -3.54 6.62 11.55
C ILE A 18 -3.82 6.90 13.02
N ASN A 19 -2.80 6.90 13.88
CA ASN A 19 -2.95 7.21 15.30
C ASN A 19 -2.83 8.73 15.48
N HIS A 20 -3.96 9.43 15.47
CA HIS A 20 -4.01 10.90 15.45
C HIS A 20 -3.78 11.54 16.83
N GLY A 21 -3.26 12.78 16.84
CA GLY A 21 -2.89 13.55 18.05
C GLY A 21 -1.47 13.30 18.55
N LEU A 22 -0.87 12.16 18.19
CA LEU A 22 0.44 11.72 18.70
C LEU A 22 1.62 12.63 18.30
N TRP A 23 1.46 13.51 17.33
CA TRP A 23 2.48 14.51 16.95
C TRP A 23 2.85 15.46 18.10
N THR A 24 1.98 15.57 19.11
CA THR A 24 2.23 16.36 20.33
C THR A 24 3.14 15.66 21.34
N HIS A 25 3.38 14.36 21.16
CA HIS A 25 4.24 13.58 22.05
C HIS A 25 5.71 14.06 21.89
N PRO A 26 6.46 14.31 22.98
CA PRO A 26 7.80 14.92 22.89
C PRO A 26 8.85 14.08 22.16
N ARG A 27 8.67 12.76 22.11
CA ARG A 27 9.48 11.81 21.33
C ARG A 27 9.06 11.68 19.86
N ASP A 28 7.94 12.29 19.47
CA ASP A 28 7.48 12.23 18.09
C ASP A 28 8.21 13.25 17.21
N THR A 29 8.56 12.82 16.01
CA THR A 29 9.31 13.62 15.02
C THR A 29 8.58 13.77 13.69
N SER A 30 7.31 13.38 13.61
CA SER A 30 6.51 13.40 12.36
C SER A 30 6.40 14.80 11.74
N THR A 31 6.54 15.87 12.52
CA THR A 31 6.59 17.25 12.02
C THR A 31 7.78 17.53 11.09
N GLN A 32 8.79 16.63 11.10
CA GLN A 32 9.95 16.67 10.20
C GLN A 32 9.69 16.00 8.84
N TYR A 33 8.46 15.53 8.53
CA TYR A 33 8.12 14.88 7.25
C TYR A 33 8.55 15.65 5.98
N LYS A 34 8.78 16.95 6.08
CA LYS A 34 9.26 17.81 4.99
C LYS A 34 10.78 17.75 4.74
N THR A 35 11.54 17.01 5.54
CA THR A 35 13.01 16.90 5.41
C THR A 35 13.41 15.54 4.82
N LEU A 36 14.42 15.53 3.95
CA LEU A 36 14.94 14.27 3.40
C LEU A 36 15.62 13.41 4.47
N ASP A 37 16.24 14.03 5.47
CA ASP A 37 16.92 13.32 6.56
C ASP A 37 15.96 12.47 7.39
N TYR A 38 14.72 12.95 7.60
CA TYR A 38 13.67 12.15 8.26
C TYR A 38 13.40 10.84 7.50
N TRP A 39 13.15 10.93 6.20
CA TRP A 39 12.82 9.77 5.36
C TRP A 39 14.00 8.83 5.15
N THR A 40 15.20 9.37 4.90
CA THR A 40 16.40 8.55 4.71
C THR A 40 16.84 7.86 6.00
N SER A 41 16.65 8.50 7.17
CA SER A 41 16.89 7.87 8.47
C SER A 41 15.88 6.78 8.76
N LEU A 42 14.60 7.02 8.47
CA LEU A 42 13.56 5.98 8.57
C LEU A 42 13.87 4.79 7.67
N ALA A 43 14.26 5.01 6.42
CA ALA A 43 14.59 3.92 5.50
C ALA A 43 15.75 3.06 6.01
N ARG A 44 16.81 3.66 6.56
CA ARG A 44 17.92 2.93 7.18
C ARG A 44 17.48 2.16 8.42
N LEU A 45 16.64 2.76 9.27
CA LEU A 45 16.07 2.13 10.45
C LEU A 45 15.28 0.87 10.06
N LEU A 46 14.38 0.98 9.09
CA LEU A 46 13.58 -0.14 8.61
C LEU A 46 14.44 -1.22 7.96
N GLU A 47 15.49 -0.84 7.22
CA GLU A 47 16.42 -1.82 6.66
C GLU A 47 17.21 -2.58 7.74
N ARG A 48 17.61 -1.91 8.83
CA ARG A 48 18.20 -2.56 10.03
C ARG A 48 17.25 -3.59 10.62
N GLY A 49 15.96 -3.27 10.66
CA GLY A 49 14.87 -4.17 11.08
C GLY A 49 14.49 -5.24 10.06
N LEU A 50 15.19 -5.36 8.94
CA LEU A 50 14.86 -6.29 7.87
C LEU A 50 13.43 -6.15 7.33
N PHE A 51 12.78 -4.98 7.41
CA PHE A 51 11.41 -4.83 6.88
C PHE A 51 11.33 -5.17 5.38
N ASP A 52 10.27 -5.83 4.93
CA ASP A 52 10.05 -6.09 3.50
C ASP A 52 9.85 -4.81 2.70
N GLY A 53 9.18 -3.82 3.29
CA GLY A 53 9.05 -2.52 2.68
C GLY A 53 8.57 -1.39 3.58
N LEU A 54 8.70 -0.18 3.06
CA LEU A 54 7.98 1.00 3.53
C LEU A 54 6.77 1.21 2.62
N PHE A 55 5.57 1.01 3.16
CA PHE A 55 4.30 1.25 2.48
C PHE A 55 3.83 2.68 2.78
N ILE A 56 3.82 3.52 1.76
CA ILE A 56 3.51 4.95 1.83
C ILE A 56 2.10 5.16 1.27
N ALA A 57 1.14 5.39 2.16
CA ALA A 57 -0.20 5.81 1.83
C ALA A 57 -0.21 7.21 1.20
N ASP A 58 -1.31 7.54 0.52
CA ASP A 58 -1.52 8.87 -0.03
C ASP A 58 -3.00 9.21 -0.17
N ILE A 59 -3.31 10.50 -0.12
CA ILE A 59 -4.60 11.08 -0.49
C ILE A 59 -4.37 12.36 -1.29
N VAL A 60 -5.27 12.63 -2.23
CA VAL A 60 -5.28 13.86 -3.05
C VAL A 60 -6.48 14.76 -2.75
N GLY A 61 -7.15 14.49 -1.63
CA GLY A 61 -8.29 15.25 -1.12
C GLY A 61 -8.12 15.51 0.37
N THR A 62 -9.07 16.23 0.95
CA THR A 62 -9.08 16.62 2.36
C THR A 62 -10.22 15.94 3.12
N TYR A 63 -10.08 15.84 4.44
CA TYR A 63 -11.13 15.34 5.32
C TYR A 63 -11.99 16.50 5.85
N ASP A 64 -13.09 16.77 5.16
CA ASP A 64 -14.01 17.89 5.37
C ASP A 64 -15.43 17.45 5.80
N ILE A 65 -15.63 16.17 6.11
CA ILE A 65 -16.95 15.61 6.45
C ILE A 65 -17.36 15.91 7.90
N TYR A 66 -16.44 15.74 8.85
CA TYR A 66 -16.74 15.89 10.28
C TYR A 66 -16.99 17.36 10.64
N GLY A 67 -18.20 17.67 11.11
CA GLY A 67 -18.65 19.04 11.35
C GLY A 67 -18.70 19.90 10.08
N GLN A 68 -18.67 19.28 8.90
CA GLN A 68 -18.64 19.95 7.59
C GLN A 68 -17.56 21.03 7.49
N SER A 69 -16.42 20.80 8.15
CA SER A 69 -15.33 21.77 8.28
C SER A 69 -13.96 21.08 8.21
N LEU A 70 -12.95 21.86 7.87
CA LEU A 70 -11.54 21.45 7.94
C LEU A 70 -10.90 21.74 9.30
N ASP A 71 -11.61 22.35 10.25
CA ASP A 71 -11.00 22.87 11.49
C ASP A 71 -10.30 21.78 12.30
N VAL A 72 -10.98 20.64 12.56
CA VAL A 72 -10.38 19.51 13.28
C VAL A 72 -9.24 18.90 12.46
N THR A 73 -9.42 18.75 11.15
CA THR A 73 -8.40 18.24 10.23
C THR A 73 -7.12 19.07 10.25
N LEU A 74 -7.24 20.40 10.23
CA LEU A 74 -6.12 21.34 10.30
C LEU A 74 -5.48 21.36 11.70
N LYS A 75 -6.29 21.40 12.75
CA LYS A 75 -5.83 21.48 14.14
C LYS A 75 -5.07 20.23 14.57
N GLU A 76 -5.52 19.06 14.15
CA GLU A 76 -4.98 17.75 14.55
C GLU A 76 -4.08 17.11 13.48
N SER A 77 -3.85 17.82 12.38
CA SER A 77 -3.09 17.38 11.21
C SER A 77 -3.51 16.00 10.66
N ILE A 78 -4.81 15.85 10.41
CA ILE A 78 -5.40 14.59 9.93
C ILE A 78 -5.09 14.43 8.44
N GLN A 79 -3.94 13.85 8.12
CA GLN A 79 -3.40 13.69 6.75
C GLN A 79 -3.34 15.00 5.96
N MET A 80 -3.26 16.13 6.67
CA MET A 80 -3.13 17.46 6.10
C MET A 80 -2.23 18.30 6.99
N PRO A 81 -1.14 18.91 6.49
CA PRO A 81 -0.64 18.81 5.11
C PRO A 81 -0.19 17.40 4.69
N VAL A 82 -0.21 17.14 3.39
CA VAL A 82 0.32 15.92 2.76
C VAL A 82 1.13 16.29 1.52
N ASN A 83 2.30 15.68 1.37
CA ASN A 83 3.22 15.87 0.25
C ASN A 83 3.23 14.62 -0.67
N ASP A 84 3.71 14.77 -1.90
CA ASP A 84 3.82 13.68 -2.87
C ASP A 84 4.75 12.55 -2.35
N PRO A 85 4.28 11.29 -2.28
CA PRO A 85 5.11 10.16 -1.84
C PRO A 85 6.15 9.68 -2.86
N LEU A 86 5.94 9.88 -4.17
CA LEU A 86 6.83 9.37 -5.23
C LEU A 86 8.21 10.02 -5.14
N LEU A 87 8.26 11.31 -4.75
CA LEU A 87 9.51 12.09 -4.71
C LEU A 87 10.48 11.64 -3.60
N LEU A 88 9.99 10.93 -2.59
CA LEU A 88 10.81 10.46 -1.47
C LEU A 88 11.70 9.28 -1.85
N VAL A 89 11.29 8.51 -2.86
CA VAL A 89 11.75 7.13 -3.08
C VAL A 89 13.20 7.09 -3.53
N SER A 90 13.62 7.96 -4.45
CA SER A 90 14.99 7.95 -4.96
C SER A 90 16.01 8.23 -3.86
N ALA A 91 15.70 9.16 -2.93
CA ALA A 91 16.55 9.47 -1.80
C ALA A 91 16.65 8.30 -0.81
N MET A 92 15.51 7.66 -0.49
CA MET A 92 15.49 6.49 0.40
C MET A 92 16.17 5.28 -0.24
N ALA A 93 15.93 5.04 -1.53
CA ALA A 93 16.55 3.97 -2.30
C ALA A 93 18.08 4.13 -2.37
N ALA A 94 18.60 5.36 -2.45
CA ALA A 94 20.03 5.63 -2.47
C ALA A 94 20.74 5.28 -1.15
N VAL A 95 20.02 5.15 -0.04
CA VAL A 95 20.59 4.86 1.30
C VAL A 95 20.23 3.47 1.83
N THR A 96 19.62 2.64 0.98
CA THR A 96 19.14 1.29 1.31
C THR A 96 19.49 0.32 0.18
N ARG A 97 19.73 -0.95 0.49
CA ARG A 97 20.08 -1.99 -0.49
C ARG A 97 18.92 -2.94 -0.76
N HIS A 98 18.08 -3.22 0.24
CA HIS A 98 17.09 -4.30 0.14
C HIS A 98 15.65 -3.86 0.36
N LEU A 99 15.42 -2.82 1.16
CA LEU A 99 14.08 -2.34 1.53
C LEU A 99 13.23 -2.01 0.30
N GLY A 100 12.00 -2.54 0.25
CA GLY A 100 11.00 -2.19 -0.77
C GLY A 100 10.26 -0.88 -0.49
N PHE A 101 9.67 -0.28 -1.52
CA PHE A 101 8.89 0.95 -1.41
C PHE A 101 7.53 0.78 -2.07
N GLY A 102 6.48 0.56 -1.26
CA GLY A 102 5.10 0.46 -1.74
C GLY A 102 4.47 1.85 -1.78
N LEU A 103 4.15 2.36 -2.97
CA LEU A 103 3.74 3.75 -3.16
C LEU A 103 2.28 3.82 -3.57
N THR A 104 1.50 4.66 -2.90
CA THR A 104 0.13 4.92 -3.30
C THR A 104 0.08 6.00 -4.38
N ALA A 105 -0.69 5.73 -5.44
CA ALA A 105 -0.99 6.71 -6.48
C ALA A 105 -2.45 6.57 -6.91
N ASN A 106 -3.16 7.69 -6.97
CA ASN A 106 -4.55 7.74 -7.38
C ASN A 106 -4.67 7.87 -8.90
N LEU A 107 -5.29 6.87 -9.54
CA LEU A 107 -5.33 6.76 -10.99
C LEU A 107 -6.27 7.75 -11.67
N THR A 108 -7.27 8.24 -10.96
CA THR A 108 -8.36 9.03 -11.55
C THR A 108 -7.87 10.34 -12.17
N TYR A 109 -6.72 10.85 -11.71
CA TYR A 109 -6.28 12.22 -12.00
C TYR A 109 -4.95 12.32 -12.76
N GLU A 110 -4.31 11.19 -13.09
CA GLU A 110 -3.01 11.18 -13.79
C GLU A 110 -3.06 10.38 -15.08
N ALA A 111 -2.52 10.91 -16.17
CA ALA A 111 -2.46 10.18 -17.44
C ALA A 111 -1.54 8.94 -17.33
N PRO A 112 -1.99 7.74 -17.77
CA PRO A 112 -1.26 6.48 -17.59
C PRO A 112 0.13 6.47 -18.24
N TYR A 113 0.30 7.18 -19.35
CA TYR A 113 1.57 7.23 -20.08
C TYR A 113 2.70 7.90 -19.28
N LEU A 114 2.41 9.00 -18.57
CA LEU A 114 3.40 9.68 -17.74
C LEU A 114 3.66 8.92 -16.43
N PHE A 115 2.62 8.31 -15.87
CA PHE A 115 2.75 7.48 -14.68
C PHE A 115 3.59 6.22 -14.96
N ALA A 116 3.40 5.55 -16.10
CA ALA A 116 4.24 4.43 -16.56
C ALA A 116 5.72 4.79 -16.52
N ARG A 117 6.08 5.97 -17.03
CA ARG A 117 7.45 6.47 -17.04
C ARG A 117 7.97 6.68 -15.62
N ARG A 118 7.18 7.26 -14.71
CA ARG A 118 7.59 7.47 -13.30
C ARG A 118 7.85 6.13 -12.61
N LEU A 119 6.98 5.14 -12.81
CA LEU A 119 7.18 3.79 -12.26
C LEU A 119 8.45 3.14 -12.80
N SER A 120 8.66 3.11 -14.12
CA SER A 120 9.89 2.53 -14.70
C SER A 120 11.15 3.24 -14.22
N THR A 121 11.12 4.58 -14.10
CA THR A 121 12.26 5.32 -13.55
C THR A 121 12.56 4.91 -12.12
N LEU A 122 11.55 4.85 -11.24
CA LEU A 122 11.77 4.43 -9.85
C LEU A 122 12.20 2.96 -9.76
N ASP A 123 11.68 2.10 -10.62
CA ASP A 123 12.06 0.68 -10.67
C ASP A 123 13.53 0.51 -11.09
N HIS A 124 14.00 1.27 -12.09
CA HIS A 124 15.42 1.34 -12.46
C HIS A 124 16.30 1.89 -11.31
N LEU A 125 15.96 3.06 -10.78
CA LEU A 125 16.76 3.74 -9.74
C LEU A 125 16.83 2.96 -8.42
N SER A 126 15.81 2.17 -8.13
CA SER A 126 15.75 1.34 -6.92
C SER A 126 16.27 -0.08 -7.14
N HIS A 127 16.65 -0.46 -8.36
CA HIS A 127 17.00 -1.82 -8.74
C HIS A 127 15.89 -2.83 -8.46
N GLY A 128 14.67 -2.51 -8.89
CA GLY A 128 13.53 -3.42 -8.78
C GLY A 128 12.90 -3.48 -7.39
N ARG A 129 12.93 -2.40 -6.61
CA ARG A 129 12.42 -2.38 -5.23
C ARG A 129 11.10 -1.61 -5.05
N VAL A 130 10.45 -1.24 -6.15
CA VAL A 130 9.20 -0.47 -6.11
C VAL A 130 7.99 -1.39 -6.17
N GLY A 131 7.02 -1.07 -5.32
CA GLY A 131 5.65 -1.55 -5.41
C GLY A 131 4.70 -0.38 -5.59
N TRP A 132 3.54 -0.64 -6.17
CA TRP A 132 2.51 0.34 -6.42
C TRP A 132 1.18 -0.11 -5.81
N ASN A 133 0.68 0.67 -4.85
CA ASN A 133 -0.65 0.55 -4.28
C ASN A 133 -1.68 1.26 -5.15
N ILE A 134 -2.51 0.45 -5.81
CA ILE A 134 -3.55 0.87 -6.73
C ILE A 134 -4.76 1.36 -5.93
N VAL A 135 -5.07 2.66 -6.04
CA VAL A 135 -6.26 3.25 -5.42
C VAL A 135 -7.10 4.02 -6.43
N THR A 136 -8.41 3.92 -6.28
CA THR A 136 -9.41 4.58 -7.12
C THR A 136 -9.95 5.88 -6.50
N GLY A 137 -9.50 6.23 -5.29
CA GLY A 137 -9.99 7.37 -4.51
C GLY A 137 -11.28 7.08 -3.73
N TYR A 138 -11.77 8.06 -2.97
CA TYR A 138 -13.08 8.05 -2.32
C TYR A 138 -13.53 9.44 -1.84
N LEU A 139 -12.61 10.41 -1.78
CA LEU A 139 -12.88 11.77 -1.32
C LEU A 139 -13.44 12.65 -2.44
N ASP A 140 -14.64 13.19 -2.29
CA ASP A 140 -15.22 14.15 -3.24
C ASP A 140 -14.44 15.46 -3.31
N SER A 141 -13.77 15.85 -2.22
CA SER A 141 -12.88 17.02 -2.19
C SER A 141 -11.78 16.94 -3.25
N ALA A 142 -11.23 15.73 -3.51
CA ALA A 142 -10.26 15.52 -4.57
C ALA A 142 -10.86 15.77 -5.97
N ALA A 143 -12.08 15.29 -6.21
CA ALA A 143 -12.74 15.47 -7.51
C ALA A 143 -12.96 16.95 -7.80
N ARG A 144 -13.48 17.70 -6.81
CA ARG A 144 -13.68 19.16 -6.90
C ARG A 144 -12.36 19.91 -7.14
N ALA A 145 -11.31 19.54 -6.41
CA ALA A 145 -9.99 20.17 -6.58
C ALA A 145 -9.38 19.90 -7.96
N MET A 146 -9.73 18.79 -8.60
CA MET A 146 -9.24 18.37 -9.92
C MET A 146 -10.20 18.76 -11.07
N GLY A 147 -11.18 19.64 -10.81
CA GLY A 147 -12.07 20.19 -11.84
C GLY A 147 -13.25 19.30 -12.23
N LEU A 148 -13.54 18.24 -11.47
CA LEU A 148 -14.75 17.44 -11.59
C LEU A 148 -15.83 17.96 -10.64
N ALA A 149 -17.11 17.77 -10.98
CA ALA A 149 -18.21 18.15 -10.09
C ALA A 149 -18.29 17.27 -8.84
N GLN A 150 -18.10 15.96 -9.01
CA GLN A 150 -18.13 14.94 -7.96
C GLN A 150 -17.29 13.73 -8.39
N GLN A 151 -17.04 12.80 -7.46
CA GLN A 151 -16.41 11.52 -7.81
C GLN A 151 -17.29 10.73 -8.81
N PRO A 152 -16.69 10.04 -9.79
CA PRO A 152 -17.40 9.02 -10.53
C PRO A 152 -17.90 7.92 -9.59
N GLU A 153 -18.99 7.26 -9.99
CA GLU A 153 -19.61 6.16 -9.24
C GLU A 153 -18.60 5.06 -8.90
N HIS A 154 -18.73 4.48 -7.70
CA HIS A 154 -17.75 3.55 -7.13
C HIS A 154 -17.29 2.46 -8.12
N ASP A 155 -18.21 1.75 -8.76
CA ASP A 155 -17.86 0.64 -9.66
C ASP A 155 -17.23 1.14 -10.96
N ARG A 156 -17.68 2.28 -11.48
CA ARG A 156 -17.11 2.91 -12.68
C ARG A 156 -15.66 3.35 -12.49
N ARG A 157 -15.27 3.73 -11.27
CA ARG A 157 -13.87 4.00 -10.95
C ARG A 157 -12.98 2.76 -11.06
N TYR A 158 -13.53 1.57 -10.78
CA TYR A 158 -12.80 0.31 -11.01
C TYR A 158 -12.76 -0.09 -12.48
N ASP A 159 -13.82 0.18 -13.26
CA ASP A 159 -13.78 -0.04 -14.71
C ASP A 159 -12.70 0.82 -15.38
N GLN A 160 -12.61 2.09 -14.96
CA GLN A 160 -11.53 2.98 -15.36
C GLN A 160 -10.15 2.46 -14.93
N ALA A 161 -10.03 1.89 -13.72
CA ALA A 161 -8.78 1.31 -13.24
C ALA A 161 -8.37 0.06 -14.02
N ASP A 162 -9.30 -0.81 -14.42
CA ASP A 162 -9.00 -1.97 -15.25
C ASP A 162 -8.40 -1.53 -16.59
N GLU A 163 -9.00 -0.55 -17.26
CA GLU A 163 -8.45 -0.01 -18.51
C GLU A 163 -7.10 0.69 -18.29
N TYR A 164 -6.93 1.40 -17.18
CA TYR A 164 -5.66 2.01 -16.78
C TYR A 164 -4.54 0.96 -16.70
N LEU A 165 -4.79 -0.14 -15.99
CA LEU A 165 -3.82 -1.23 -15.86
C LEU A 165 -3.54 -1.90 -17.21
N GLN A 166 -4.54 -2.08 -18.07
CA GLN A 166 -4.31 -2.57 -19.44
C GLN A 166 -3.37 -1.66 -20.23
N VAL A 167 -3.50 -0.33 -20.13
CA VAL A 167 -2.56 0.61 -20.75
C VAL A 167 -1.17 0.44 -20.17
N LEU A 168 -1.03 0.33 -18.84
CA LEU A 168 0.28 0.11 -18.22
C LEU A 168 0.93 -1.20 -18.64
N TYR A 169 0.20 -2.32 -18.64
CA TYR A 169 0.75 -3.60 -19.06
C TYR A 169 1.23 -3.56 -20.51
N LYS A 170 0.46 -2.93 -21.41
CA LYS A 170 0.91 -2.73 -22.80
C LYS A 170 2.21 -1.92 -22.88
N LEU A 171 2.36 -0.88 -22.06
CA LEU A 171 3.58 -0.05 -22.04
C LEU A 171 4.77 -0.78 -21.41
N LEU A 172 4.61 -1.31 -20.19
CA LEU A 172 5.68 -1.87 -19.35
C LEU A 172 6.13 -3.27 -19.81
N GLU A 173 5.19 -4.11 -20.26
CA GLU A 173 5.47 -5.50 -20.68
C GLU A 173 5.59 -5.63 -22.21
N GLY A 174 4.81 -4.84 -22.97
CA GLY A 174 4.60 -5.07 -24.40
C GLY A 174 5.32 -4.12 -25.36
N SER A 175 5.72 -2.93 -24.92
CA SER A 175 6.32 -1.94 -25.84
C SER A 175 7.78 -2.25 -26.18
N TRP A 176 8.53 -2.90 -25.28
CA TRP A 176 9.93 -3.28 -25.47
C TRP A 176 10.13 -4.76 -25.14
N ALA A 177 10.74 -5.52 -26.07
CA ALA A 177 11.15 -6.90 -25.82
C ALA A 177 12.31 -6.98 -24.80
N ASP A 178 12.54 -8.15 -24.20
CA ASP A 178 13.62 -8.37 -23.22
C ASP A 178 15.02 -8.10 -23.80
N ASP A 179 15.22 -8.40 -25.09
CA ASP A 179 16.49 -8.23 -25.80
C ASP A 179 16.59 -6.93 -26.62
N ALA A 180 15.72 -5.95 -26.32
CA ALA A 180 15.63 -4.71 -27.09
C ALA A 180 16.87 -3.82 -26.94
N VAL A 181 17.40 -3.66 -25.73
CA VAL A 181 18.60 -2.85 -25.47
C VAL A 181 19.85 -3.72 -25.56
N VAL A 182 20.79 -3.32 -26.41
CA VAL A 182 22.07 -4.03 -26.63
C VAL A 182 23.29 -3.17 -26.32
N ALA A 183 23.14 -1.84 -26.32
CA ALA A 183 24.21 -0.88 -26.05
C ALA A 183 25.52 -1.17 -26.82
N ASP A 184 25.41 -1.63 -28.07
CA ASP A 184 26.53 -1.99 -28.92
C ASP A 184 27.23 -0.73 -29.46
N ARG A 185 28.39 -0.42 -28.88
CA ARG A 185 29.21 0.74 -29.26
C ARG A 185 29.90 0.56 -30.62
N GLN A 186 30.23 -0.68 -31.00
CA GLN A 186 30.93 -0.97 -32.26
C GLN A 186 29.98 -0.79 -33.44
N GLN A 187 28.77 -1.34 -33.33
CA GLN A 187 27.73 -1.19 -34.35
C GLN A 187 26.96 0.14 -34.24
N ARG A 188 27.17 0.91 -33.17
CA ARG A 188 26.44 2.15 -32.84
C ARG A 188 24.93 1.93 -32.70
N VAL A 189 24.54 0.80 -32.12
CA VAL A 189 23.15 0.42 -31.88
C VAL A 189 22.90 0.39 -30.38
N TYR A 190 22.12 1.33 -29.85
CA TYR A 190 21.71 1.28 -28.45
C TYR A 190 20.59 0.25 -28.23
N ALA A 191 19.54 0.32 -29.05
CA ALA A 191 18.42 -0.60 -29.01
C ALA A 191 18.03 -1.05 -30.42
N ARG A 192 17.53 -2.29 -30.55
CA ARG A 192 17.12 -2.91 -31.81
C ARG A 192 15.73 -2.40 -32.20
N PRO A 193 15.57 -1.72 -33.36
CA PRO A 193 14.28 -1.14 -33.74
C PRO A 193 13.14 -2.15 -33.90
N ASP A 194 13.43 -3.38 -34.35
CA ASP A 194 12.46 -4.47 -34.51
C ASP A 194 12.01 -5.09 -33.17
N ARG A 195 12.66 -4.71 -32.06
CA ARG A 195 12.37 -5.14 -30.69
C ARG A 195 11.65 -4.08 -29.87
N VAL A 196 11.23 -2.98 -30.50
CA VAL A 196 10.44 -1.92 -29.88
C VAL A 196 9.18 -1.70 -30.70
N ARG A 197 8.02 -1.73 -30.04
CA ARG A 197 6.71 -1.66 -30.70
C ARG A 197 5.86 -0.56 -30.09
N LYS A 198 5.09 0.08 -30.97
CA LYS A 198 4.11 1.10 -30.58
C LYS A 198 2.95 0.43 -29.87
N VAL A 199 2.54 0.99 -28.75
CA VAL A 199 1.27 0.69 -28.11
C VAL A 199 0.20 1.53 -28.78
N ASN A 200 -0.76 0.86 -29.42
CA ASN A 200 -2.00 1.45 -29.89
C ASN A 200 -3.15 0.90 -29.03
N HIS A 201 -3.62 1.73 -28.09
CA HIS A 201 -4.74 1.44 -27.20
C HIS A 201 -5.87 2.42 -27.50
N GLN A 202 -7.06 1.88 -27.79
CA GLN A 202 -8.29 2.63 -28.00
C GLN A 202 -9.36 2.03 -27.09
N GLY A 203 -9.52 2.61 -25.90
CA GLY A 203 -10.51 2.18 -24.91
C GLY A 203 -11.57 3.24 -24.68
N GLU A 204 -12.42 2.98 -23.68
CA GLU A 204 -13.48 3.91 -23.26
C GLU A 204 -12.87 5.13 -22.56
N PHE A 205 -11.89 4.90 -21.69
CA PHE A 205 -11.32 5.93 -20.81
C PHE A 205 -10.04 6.54 -21.37
N TYR A 206 -9.25 5.77 -22.10
CA TYR A 206 -7.91 6.15 -22.55
C TYR A 206 -7.69 5.85 -24.03
N LYS A 207 -7.01 6.79 -24.68
CA LYS A 207 -6.46 6.62 -26.03
C LYS A 207 -4.97 6.87 -25.97
N VAL A 208 -4.18 5.83 -26.25
CA VAL A 208 -2.72 5.90 -26.23
C VAL A 208 -2.19 5.40 -27.54
N ASP A 209 -1.38 6.22 -28.20
CA ASP A 209 -0.75 5.91 -29.47
C ASP A 209 0.73 6.34 -29.39
N GLY A 210 1.58 5.48 -28.84
CA GLY A 210 2.97 5.82 -28.53
C GLY A 210 3.83 4.63 -28.14
N TYR A 211 5.13 4.86 -27.97
CA TYR A 211 6.08 3.87 -27.45
C TYR A 211 6.28 4.12 -25.96
N HIS A 212 6.50 3.09 -25.15
CA HIS A 212 6.95 3.35 -23.78
C HIS A 212 8.30 4.07 -23.82
N LEU A 213 8.44 5.12 -23.00
CA LEU A 213 9.61 6.00 -23.04
C LEU A 213 10.82 5.43 -22.31
N SER A 214 10.63 4.40 -21.48
CA SER A 214 11.68 3.75 -20.71
C SER A 214 11.95 2.36 -21.28
N GLU A 215 13.22 1.98 -21.31
CA GLU A 215 13.62 0.59 -21.54
C GLU A 215 13.16 -0.32 -20.39
N PRO A 216 13.07 -1.65 -20.60
CA PRO A 216 12.65 -2.60 -19.56
C PRO A 216 13.41 -2.42 -18.25
N SER A 217 12.68 -2.12 -17.17
CA SER A 217 13.22 -2.04 -15.82
C SER A 217 13.28 -3.43 -15.17
N PRO A 218 14.02 -3.63 -14.06
CA PRO A 218 14.23 -4.96 -13.47
C PRO A 218 12.96 -5.76 -13.23
N GLN A 219 11.88 -5.14 -12.75
CA GLN A 219 10.59 -5.81 -12.54
C GLN A 219 9.63 -5.67 -13.73
N ARG A 220 9.92 -4.77 -14.69
CA ARG A 220 9.00 -4.18 -15.68
C ARG A 220 7.79 -3.54 -15.01
N THR A 221 6.78 -4.36 -14.68
CA THR A 221 5.67 -3.95 -13.82
C THR A 221 6.11 -4.02 -12.35
N PRO A 222 6.01 -2.94 -11.55
CA PRO A 222 6.30 -2.98 -10.12
C PRO A 222 5.36 -3.93 -9.38
N VAL A 223 5.67 -4.33 -8.15
CA VAL A 223 4.78 -5.18 -7.35
C VAL A 223 3.43 -4.49 -7.14
N LEU A 224 2.33 -5.15 -7.47
CA LEU A 224 1.00 -4.56 -7.42
C LEU A 224 0.33 -4.79 -6.05
N PHE A 225 0.19 -3.71 -5.28
CA PHE A 225 -0.59 -3.66 -4.06
C PHE A 225 -2.00 -3.12 -4.34
N GLN A 226 -2.97 -3.51 -3.52
CA GLN A 226 -4.35 -3.02 -3.61
C GLN A 226 -5.03 -3.08 -2.22
N ALA A 227 -6.04 -2.25 -1.96
CA ALA A 227 -6.70 -2.17 -0.64
C ALA A 227 -8.24 -2.13 -0.66
N GLY A 228 -8.86 -2.55 -1.77
CA GLY A 228 -10.30 -2.48 -1.99
C GLY A 228 -11.03 -3.75 -1.51
N SER A 229 -12.04 -3.56 -0.67
CA SER A 229 -12.79 -4.63 0.04
C SER A 229 -14.24 -4.79 -0.42
N SER A 230 -14.70 -3.94 -1.34
CA SER A 230 -16.00 -4.03 -2.01
C SER A 230 -16.04 -5.26 -2.91
N GLN A 231 -17.24 -5.70 -3.34
CA GLN A 231 -17.34 -6.83 -4.27
C GLN A 231 -16.57 -6.56 -5.56
N ARG A 232 -16.73 -5.35 -6.13
CA ARG A 232 -15.98 -4.90 -7.30
C ARG A 232 -14.48 -4.79 -7.03
N GLY A 233 -14.09 -4.29 -5.86
CA GLY A 233 -12.71 -4.20 -5.43
C GLY A 233 -12.03 -5.55 -5.24
N LEU A 234 -12.74 -6.56 -4.72
CA LEU A 234 -12.25 -7.94 -4.60
C LEU A 234 -12.06 -8.58 -5.97
N ALA A 235 -12.99 -8.39 -6.90
CA ALA A 235 -12.82 -8.88 -8.27
C ALA A 235 -11.61 -8.23 -8.96
N PHE A 236 -11.43 -6.92 -8.79
CA PHE A 236 -10.26 -6.19 -9.26
C PHE A 236 -8.96 -6.73 -8.65
N ALA A 237 -8.94 -6.94 -7.33
CA ALA A 237 -7.80 -7.50 -6.62
C ALA A 237 -7.46 -8.92 -7.09
N GLY A 238 -8.49 -9.76 -7.30
CA GLY A 238 -8.32 -11.11 -7.85
C GLY A 238 -7.61 -11.09 -9.20
N ASN A 239 -7.97 -10.16 -10.08
CA ASN A 239 -7.32 -10.01 -11.39
C ASN A 239 -5.88 -9.46 -11.29
N HIS A 240 -5.66 -8.42 -10.50
CA HIS A 240 -4.45 -7.58 -10.63
C HIS A 240 -3.51 -7.59 -9.42
N ALA A 241 -3.99 -7.84 -8.22
CA ALA A 241 -3.16 -7.66 -7.03
C ALA A 241 -2.17 -8.82 -6.88
N GLU A 242 -0.93 -8.48 -6.51
CA GLU A 242 0.05 -9.41 -5.96
C GLU A 242 0.04 -9.31 -4.43
N CYS A 243 -0.32 -8.15 -3.88
CA CYS A 243 -0.46 -7.92 -2.46
C CYS A 243 -1.79 -7.21 -2.16
N VAL A 244 -2.54 -7.66 -1.16
CA VAL A 244 -3.79 -7.04 -0.74
C VAL A 244 -3.70 -6.60 0.71
N PHE A 245 -4.04 -5.34 0.95
CA PHE A 245 -4.13 -4.74 2.27
C PHE A 245 -5.59 -4.79 2.77
N ILE A 246 -5.80 -5.46 3.90
CA ILE A 246 -7.11 -5.59 4.53
C ILE A 246 -7.14 -4.94 5.93
N SER A 247 -8.37 -4.67 6.40
CA SER A 247 -8.62 -4.20 7.77
C SER A 247 -9.45 -5.24 8.51
N GLY A 248 -8.79 -5.91 9.45
CA GLY A 248 -9.41 -6.84 10.39
C GLY A 248 -9.71 -6.17 11.73
N GLN A 249 -10.72 -6.68 12.44
CA GLN A 249 -11.07 -6.26 13.81
C GLN A 249 -10.90 -7.44 14.79
N ASP A 250 -11.25 -8.65 14.35
CA ASP A 250 -11.03 -9.91 15.06
C ASP A 250 -10.52 -11.00 14.10
N LYS A 251 -9.98 -12.09 14.65
CA LYS A 251 -9.36 -13.17 13.87
C LYS A 251 -10.35 -13.88 12.94
N ALA A 252 -11.59 -14.10 13.36
CA ALA A 252 -12.58 -14.81 12.55
C ALA A 252 -12.98 -13.98 11.32
N ALA A 253 -13.26 -12.68 11.52
CA ALA A 253 -13.53 -11.75 10.44
C ALA A 253 -12.33 -11.60 9.49
N THR A 254 -11.11 -11.53 10.03
CA THR A 254 -9.89 -11.47 9.22
C THR A 254 -9.70 -12.72 8.38
N ARG A 255 -9.87 -13.92 8.95
CA ARG A 255 -9.82 -15.19 8.18
C ARG A 255 -10.79 -15.16 7.02
N ALA A 256 -12.05 -14.78 7.27
CA ALA A 256 -13.06 -14.69 6.23
C ALA A 256 -12.71 -13.68 5.12
N GLN A 257 -12.00 -12.59 5.45
CA GLN A 257 -11.51 -11.65 4.43
C GLN A 257 -10.34 -12.23 3.62
N VAL A 258 -9.37 -12.90 4.28
CA VAL A 258 -8.26 -13.59 3.61
C VAL A 258 -8.81 -14.62 2.62
N ASP A 259 -9.75 -15.46 3.05
CA ASP A 259 -10.36 -16.49 2.22
C ASP A 259 -11.07 -15.89 0.99
N LYS A 260 -11.76 -14.76 1.15
CA LYS A 260 -12.40 -14.04 0.04
C LYS A 260 -11.39 -13.49 -0.97
N VAL A 261 -10.27 -12.93 -0.51
CA VAL A 261 -9.20 -12.44 -1.40
C VAL A 261 -8.62 -13.59 -2.22
N ARG A 262 -8.30 -14.70 -1.56
CA ARG A 262 -7.74 -15.90 -2.20
C ARG A 262 -8.73 -16.54 -3.18
N ALA A 263 -10.01 -16.59 -2.83
CA ALA A 263 -11.07 -17.06 -3.73
C ALA A 263 -11.26 -16.14 -4.95
N ALA A 264 -11.10 -14.83 -4.80
CA ALA A 264 -11.16 -13.89 -5.92
C ALA A 264 -10.02 -14.11 -6.93
N ALA A 265 -8.79 -14.36 -6.45
CA ALA A 265 -7.67 -14.75 -7.32
C ALA A 265 -7.95 -16.06 -8.06
N GLN A 266 -8.50 -17.07 -7.36
CA GLN A 266 -8.90 -18.33 -7.98
C GLN A 266 -9.96 -18.14 -9.07
N ALA A 267 -10.98 -17.33 -8.80
CA ALA A 267 -12.04 -17.02 -9.77
C ALA A 267 -11.50 -16.28 -11.01
N ALA A 268 -10.40 -15.53 -10.86
CA ALA A 268 -9.66 -14.89 -11.95
C ALA A 268 -8.71 -15.85 -12.70
N GLY A 269 -8.68 -17.14 -12.33
CA GLY A 269 -7.80 -18.14 -12.95
C GLY A 269 -6.35 -18.10 -12.48
N ARG A 270 -6.06 -17.42 -11.37
CA ARG A 270 -4.72 -17.31 -10.78
C ARG A 270 -4.55 -18.27 -9.61
N ASP A 271 -3.31 -18.62 -9.29
CA ASP A 271 -3.01 -19.33 -8.04
C ASP A 271 -3.48 -18.47 -6.84
N PRO A 272 -4.35 -18.99 -5.96
CA PRO A 272 -4.71 -18.30 -4.73
C PRO A 272 -3.48 -17.79 -3.98
N GLN A 273 -2.37 -18.54 -3.94
CA GLN A 273 -1.14 -18.19 -3.24
C GLN A 273 -0.33 -17.05 -3.87
N ALA A 274 -0.64 -16.66 -5.12
CA ALA A 274 -0.03 -15.53 -5.82
C ALA A 274 -0.40 -14.15 -5.25
N VAL A 275 -1.26 -14.07 -4.22
CA VAL A 275 -1.74 -12.81 -3.62
C VAL A 275 -1.43 -12.69 -2.13
N LYS A 276 -0.28 -12.13 -1.72
CA LYS A 276 0.02 -11.96 -0.28
C LYS A 276 -1.00 -11.02 0.40
N VAL A 277 -1.46 -11.37 1.60
CA VAL A 277 -2.45 -10.58 2.35
C VAL A 277 -1.82 -9.99 3.59
N PHE A 278 -1.90 -8.66 3.69
CA PHE A 278 -1.38 -7.86 4.79
C PHE A 278 -2.53 -7.25 5.59
N MET A 279 -2.40 -7.25 6.91
CA MET A 279 -3.34 -6.56 7.80
C MET A 279 -2.66 -5.37 8.49
N GLY A 280 -3.42 -4.30 8.72
CA GLY A 280 -2.96 -3.14 9.47
C GLY A 280 -2.93 -3.45 10.95
N ILE A 281 -1.83 -3.13 11.62
CA ILE A 281 -1.69 -3.39 13.06
C ILE A 281 -0.92 -2.29 13.76
N THR A 282 -1.27 -2.04 15.02
CA THR A 282 -0.52 -1.16 15.92
C THR A 282 0.13 -2.01 16.99
N VAL A 283 1.39 -1.74 17.30
CA VAL A 283 2.12 -2.43 18.38
C VAL A 283 2.70 -1.40 19.33
N ILE A 284 2.50 -1.62 20.63
CA ILE A 284 3.12 -0.86 21.72
C ILE A 284 3.83 -1.88 22.60
N VAL A 285 5.15 -1.89 22.51
CA VAL A 285 6.01 -2.87 23.18
C VAL A 285 6.99 -2.15 24.10
N ALA A 286 7.30 -2.78 25.22
CA ALA A 286 8.37 -2.39 26.14
C ALA A 286 8.97 -3.66 26.76
N ALA A 287 10.02 -3.52 27.57
CA ALA A 287 10.72 -4.68 28.13
C ALA A 287 9.83 -5.54 29.05
N THR A 288 8.80 -4.95 29.68
CA THR A 288 7.79 -5.68 30.45
C THR A 288 6.38 -5.26 30.09
N GLU A 289 5.40 -6.12 30.38
CA GLU A 289 3.98 -5.82 30.17
C GLU A 289 3.56 -4.54 30.91
N GLN A 290 3.99 -4.38 32.17
CA GLN A 290 3.68 -3.18 32.96
C GLN A 290 4.22 -1.91 32.28
N GLN A 291 5.44 -1.95 31.74
CA GLN A 291 6.02 -0.82 31.02
C GLN A 291 5.28 -0.55 29.71
N ALA A 292 4.85 -1.59 28.99
CA ALA A 292 4.08 -1.45 27.76
C ALA A 292 2.71 -0.82 28.03
N GLN A 293 2.04 -1.22 29.12
CA GLN A 293 0.78 -0.61 29.56
C GLN A 293 0.97 0.85 30.01
N ALA A 294 2.05 1.15 30.71
CA ALA A 294 2.40 2.53 31.07
C ALA A 294 2.65 3.40 29.83
N LYS A 295 3.35 2.86 28.82
CA LYS A 295 3.60 3.51 27.53
C LYS A 295 2.30 3.73 26.74
N HIS A 296 1.41 2.74 26.72
CA HIS A 296 0.08 2.89 26.13
C HIS A 296 -0.74 3.99 26.82
N ALA A 297 -0.76 4.00 28.16
CA ALA A 297 -1.43 5.06 28.92
C ALA A 297 -0.80 6.44 28.69
N GLU A 298 0.51 6.52 28.42
CA GLU A 298 1.19 7.74 27.99
C GLU A 298 0.72 8.21 26.61
N TYR A 299 0.71 7.33 25.63
CA TYR A 299 0.24 7.63 24.29
C TYR A 299 -1.21 8.10 24.26
N LEU A 300 -2.08 7.49 25.08
CA LEU A 300 -3.48 7.91 25.22
C LEU A 300 -3.65 9.34 25.73
N ARG A 301 -2.69 9.92 26.47
CA ARG A 301 -2.75 11.32 26.91
C ARG A 301 -2.50 12.31 25.77
N HIS A 302 -1.84 11.87 24.70
CA HIS A 302 -1.53 12.67 23.52
C HIS A 302 -2.47 12.38 22.35
N ALA A 303 -3.09 11.20 22.34
CA ALA A 303 -4.01 10.80 21.30
C ALA A 303 -5.27 11.68 21.23
N SER A 304 -5.78 11.86 20.01
CA SER A 304 -7.02 12.56 19.75
C SER A 304 -8.07 11.60 19.19
N ALA A 305 -8.99 11.18 20.07
CA ALA A 305 -10.12 10.35 19.67
C ALA A 305 -11.04 11.07 18.68
N GLU A 306 -11.23 12.38 18.86
CA GLU A 306 -11.99 13.23 17.94
C GLU A 306 -11.38 13.22 16.53
N ALA A 307 -10.05 13.33 16.42
CA ALA A 307 -9.37 13.21 15.14
C ALA A 307 -9.51 11.82 14.50
N GLY A 308 -9.49 10.76 15.32
CA GLY A 308 -9.80 9.40 14.88
C GLY A 308 -11.20 9.29 14.28
N VAL A 309 -12.20 9.84 14.97
CA VAL A 309 -13.59 9.87 14.49
C VAL A 309 -13.73 10.75 13.23
N ALA A 310 -13.02 11.87 13.15
CA ALA A 310 -13.04 12.73 11.96
C ALA A 310 -12.45 12.04 10.72
N HIS A 311 -11.36 11.30 10.87
CA HIS A 311 -10.82 10.46 9.80
C HIS A 311 -11.82 9.35 9.39
N PHE A 312 -12.50 8.74 10.36
CA PHE A 312 -13.51 7.73 10.09
C PHE A 312 -14.77 8.31 9.41
N ALA A 313 -15.16 9.54 9.73
CA ALA A 313 -16.24 10.27 9.08
C ALA A 313 -15.99 10.39 7.56
N ALA A 314 -14.77 10.79 7.17
CA ALA A 314 -14.40 10.84 5.76
C ALA A 314 -14.41 9.47 5.06
N SER A 315 -14.12 8.40 5.80
CA SER A 315 -14.16 7.03 5.27
C SER A 315 -15.60 6.54 5.03
N THR A 316 -16.56 7.02 5.82
CA THR A 316 -17.96 6.57 5.81
C THR A 316 -18.92 7.54 5.11
N GLY A 317 -18.50 8.79 4.90
CA GLY A 317 -19.35 9.87 4.40
C GLY A 317 -20.36 10.38 5.44
N ILE A 318 -20.30 9.91 6.68
CA ILE A 318 -21.24 10.27 7.74
C ILE A 318 -20.61 11.33 8.63
N ASP A 319 -21.29 12.48 8.78
CA ASP A 319 -20.90 13.49 9.75
C ASP A 319 -21.30 13.07 11.17
N PHE A 320 -20.36 12.46 11.90
CA PHE A 320 -20.59 12.04 13.28
C PHE A 320 -20.72 13.21 14.27
N ALA A 321 -20.33 14.43 13.90
CA ALA A 321 -20.47 15.60 14.79
C ALA A 321 -21.93 16.01 14.97
N ALA A 322 -22.79 15.69 14.00
CA ALA A 322 -24.23 15.96 14.03
C ALA A 322 -24.99 15.14 15.08
N TYR A 323 -24.41 14.03 15.58
CA TYR A 323 -25.03 13.14 16.55
C TYR A 323 -24.67 13.52 17.99
N ALA A 324 -25.63 13.40 18.90
CA ALA A 324 -25.35 13.41 20.33
C ALA A 324 -24.53 12.17 20.74
N LEU A 325 -23.87 12.23 21.90
CA LEU A 325 -22.92 11.18 22.32
C LEU A 325 -23.53 9.77 22.36
N ASP A 326 -24.77 9.65 22.82
CA ASP A 326 -25.48 8.38 23.00
C ASP A 326 -26.60 8.16 21.98
N GLU A 327 -26.70 9.03 20.99
CA GLU A 327 -27.66 8.89 19.89
C GLU A 327 -27.20 7.76 18.95
N PRO A 328 -28.08 6.80 18.61
CA PRO A 328 -27.79 5.79 17.60
C PRO A 328 -27.53 6.43 16.23
N ILE A 329 -26.44 6.01 15.59
CA ILE A 329 -26.06 6.51 14.26
C ILE A 329 -26.93 5.84 13.20
N ALA A 330 -27.63 6.65 12.40
CA ALA A 330 -28.42 6.15 11.29
C ALA A 330 -27.52 5.82 10.09
N PHE A 331 -27.63 4.59 9.60
CA PHE A 331 -26.89 4.16 8.41
C PHE A 331 -27.55 4.66 7.13
N SER A 332 -26.77 5.28 6.23
CA SER A 332 -27.18 5.58 4.86
C SER A 332 -26.20 4.96 3.86
N GLN A 333 -26.72 4.40 2.75
CA GLN A 333 -25.87 3.97 1.64
C GLN A 333 -25.41 5.19 0.83
N GLY A 334 -24.11 5.28 0.56
CA GLY A 334 -23.49 6.35 -0.23
C GLY A 334 -22.16 5.93 -0.87
N ASN A 335 -21.49 6.85 -1.56
CA ASN A 335 -20.23 6.62 -2.32
C ASN A 335 -18.97 6.41 -1.45
N ALA A 336 -19.14 6.16 -0.15
CA ALA A 336 -18.07 6.01 0.84
C ALA A 336 -17.32 4.66 0.76
N ILE A 337 -16.31 4.46 1.61
CA ILE A 337 -15.56 3.20 1.69
C ILE A 337 -16.47 2.10 2.24
N GLN A 338 -16.86 1.16 1.36
CA GLN A 338 -17.84 0.12 1.68
C GLN A 338 -17.47 -0.76 2.88
N SER A 339 -16.18 -1.01 3.17
CA SER A 339 -15.79 -1.75 4.38
C SER A 339 -15.98 -0.94 5.66
N ALA A 340 -15.75 0.37 5.62
CA ALA A 340 -15.94 1.23 6.78
C ALA A 340 -17.44 1.32 7.12
N THR A 341 -18.30 1.40 6.11
CA THR A 341 -19.76 1.45 6.29
C THR A 341 -20.33 0.13 6.79
N ARG A 342 -19.82 -1.05 6.34
CA ARG A 342 -20.22 -2.35 6.90
C ARG A 342 -20.03 -2.48 8.41
N GLN A 343 -19.02 -1.82 8.98
CA GLN A 343 -18.81 -1.85 10.43
C GLN A 343 -19.97 -1.23 11.22
N LEU A 344 -20.75 -0.34 10.60
CA LEU A 344 -21.85 0.41 11.22
C LEU A 344 -23.24 -0.21 11.01
N GLN A 345 -23.34 -1.40 10.39
CA GLN A 345 -24.64 -2.01 10.05
C GLN A 345 -25.40 -2.55 11.26
N ASP A 346 -24.73 -2.77 12.39
CA ASP A 346 -25.38 -3.04 13.66
C ASP A 346 -25.82 -1.70 14.28
N ASN A 347 -27.13 -1.47 14.49
CA ASN A 347 -27.72 -0.23 15.03
C ASN A 347 -27.32 0.11 16.50
N ALA A 348 -26.17 -0.39 16.97
CA ALA A 348 -25.61 -0.21 18.31
C ALA A 348 -24.42 0.78 18.33
N TRP A 349 -24.17 1.50 17.24
CA TRP A 349 -23.10 2.49 17.19
C TRP A 349 -23.59 3.87 17.60
N THR A 350 -22.87 4.46 18.55
CA THR A 350 -23.04 5.84 18.99
C THR A 350 -21.72 6.57 18.88
N ARG A 351 -21.75 7.90 18.85
CA ARG A 351 -20.52 8.71 18.83
C ARG A 351 -19.63 8.42 20.05
N ARG A 352 -20.19 8.14 21.24
CA ARG A 352 -19.43 7.73 22.43
C ARG A 352 -18.63 6.46 22.18
N ARG A 353 -19.25 5.44 21.57
CA ARG A 353 -18.59 4.18 21.25
C ARG A 353 -17.49 4.36 20.21
N LEU A 354 -17.72 5.21 19.20
CA LEU A 354 -16.70 5.56 18.22
C LEU A 354 -15.49 6.25 18.86
N LEU A 355 -15.72 7.21 19.77
CA LEU A 355 -14.64 7.88 20.52
C LEU A 355 -13.86 6.89 21.40
N GLN A 356 -14.54 5.93 22.03
CA GLN A 356 -13.88 4.87 22.81
C GLN A 356 -13.04 3.94 21.93
N GLN A 357 -13.58 3.52 20.78
CA GLN A 357 -12.86 2.67 19.83
C GLN A 357 -11.62 3.37 19.27
N HIS A 358 -11.72 4.68 19.02
CA HIS A 358 -10.63 5.50 18.50
C HIS A 358 -9.85 6.20 19.62
N ALA A 359 -9.79 5.65 20.83
CA ALA A 359 -9.11 6.31 21.95
C ALA A 359 -7.63 6.64 21.66
N LEU A 360 -6.95 5.83 20.84
CA LEU A 360 -5.57 6.07 20.37
C LEU A 360 -5.50 6.93 19.08
N GLY A 361 -6.62 7.50 18.65
CA GLY A 361 -6.78 8.20 17.38
C GLY A 361 -6.81 7.30 16.14
N GLY A 362 -6.48 6.01 16.26
CA GLY A 362 -6.47 5.02 15.19
C GLY A 362 -7.58 3.98 15.30
N ARG A 363 -7.69 3.12 14.27
CA ARG A 363 -8.77 2.12 14.10
C ARG A 363 -8.31 0.66 14.00
N TYR A 364 -6.99 0.43 13.99
CA TYR A 364 -6.44 -0.92 13.85
C TYR A 364 -6.35 -1.62 15.20
N VAL A 365 -6.27 -2.95 15.14
CA VAL A 365 -5.97 -3.77 16.31
C VAL A 365 -4.65 -3.30 16.93
N THR A 366 -4.66 -3.03 18.23
CA THR A 366 -3.49 -2.60 18.99
C THR A 366 -3.04 -3.72 19.92
N LEU A 367 -1.81 -4.20 19.72
CA LEU A 367 -1.16 -5.15 20.61
C LEU A 367 -0.31 -4.36 21.62
N VAL A 368 -0.54 -4.59 22.92
CA VAL A 368 0.22 -3.96 24.00
C VAL A 368 0.79 -5.07 24.89
N GLY A 369 2.11 -5.11 25.09
CA GLY A 369 2.69 -6.12 25.97
C GLY A 369 4.21 -6.20 25.94
N ALA A 370 4.73 -7.19 26.67
CA ALA A 370 6.13 -7.58 26.62
C ALA A 370 6.50 -8.20 25.25
N PRO A 371 7.79 -8.28 24.89
CA PRO A 371 8.21 -8.69 23.55
C PRO A 371 7.74 -10.10 23.17
N GLU A 372 7.79 -11.06 24.10
CA GLU A 372 7.33 -12.43 23.92
C GLU A 372 5.82 -12.48 23.63
N GLN A 373 5.03 -11.73 24.40
CA GLN A 373 3.56 -11.67 24.27
C GLN A 373 3.14 -11.08 22.92
N VAL A 374 3.84 -10.03 22.47
CA VAL A 374 3.57 -9.41 21.16
C VAL A 374 3.93 -10.38 20.03
N ALA A 375 5.09 -11.03 20.11
CA ALA A 375 5.52 -12.01 19.11
C ALA A 375 4.53 -13.19 19.01
N GLU A 376 4.06 -13.73 20.14
CA GLU A 376 3.06 -14.79 20.18
C GLU A 376 1.73 -14.34 19.57
N GLN A 377 1.27 -13.13 19.85
CA GLN A 377 0.05 -12.59 19.27
C GLN A 377 0.16 -12.40 17.75
N LEU A 378 1.27 -11.84 17.24
CA LEU A 378 1.51 -11.69 15.79
C LEU A 378 1.52 -13.04 15.07
N ILE A 379 2.18 -14.04 15.68
CA ILE A 379 2.21 -15.42 15.20
C ILE A 379 0.80 -16.00 15.16
N ALA A 380 0.05 -15.86 16.24
CA ALA A 380 -1.32 -16.35 16.36
C ALA A 380 -2.23 -15.72 15.30
N TRP A 381 -2.10 -14.41 15.05
CA TRP A 381 -2.81 -13.74 13.96
C TRP A 381 -2.49 -14.37 12.59
N VAL A 382 -1.23 -14.63 12.27
CA VAL A 382 -0.85 -15.26 11.00
C VAL A 382 -1.40 -16.69 10.89
N ASP A 383 -1.20 -17.52 11.92
CA ASP A 383 -1.57 -18.94 11.88
C ASP A 383 -3.09 -19.14 11.90
N GLU A 384 -3.81 -18.33 12.68
CA GLU A 384 -5.26 -18.46 12.84
C GLU A 384 -6.06 -17.72 11.77
N THR A 385 -5.45 -16.91 10.91
CA THR A 385 -6.19 -16.16 9.86
C THR A 385 -5.70 -16.41 8.45
N GLY A 386 -4.49 -16.96 8.27
CA GLY A 386 -3.90 -17.18 6.95
C GLY A 386 -3.23 -15.95 6.35
N LEU A 387 -3.11 -14.85 7.10
CA LEU A 387 -2.31 -13.67 6.72
C LEU A 387 -0.89 -14.06 6.30
N ASP A 388 -0.26 -13.22 5.48
CA ASP A 388 1.15 -13.35 5.15
C ASP A 388 2.01 -12.35 5.92
N GLY A 389 1.41 -11.26 6.39
CA GLY A 389 2.16 -10.20 7.02
C GLY A 389 1.33 -9.06 7.57
N PHE A 390 2.02 -8.02 7.99
CA PHE A 390 1.41 -6.83 8.57
C PHE A 390 1.95 -5.54 7.95
N ASN A 391 1.04 -4.57 7.82
CA ASN A 391 1.36 -3.16 7.66
C ASN A 391 1.39 -2.54 9.08
N LEU A 392 2.59 -2.47 9.67
CA LEU A 392 2.79 -1.95 11.02
C LEU A 392 2.67 -0.43 11.03
N THR A 393 1.69 0.10 11.74
CA THR A 393 1.47 1.53 11.83
C THR A 393 2.41 2.18 12.84
N ARG A 394 2.76 3.44 12.59
CA ARG A 394 3.46 4.27 13.58
C ARG A 394 2.47 4.83 14.61
N THR A 395 2.87 4.85 15.87
CA THR A 395 2.14 5.54 16.95
C THR A 395 2.89 6.83 17.30
N VAL A 396 4.11 6.69 17.84
CA VAL A 396 5.11 7.76 17.97
C VAL A 396 6.28 7.42 17.05
N THR A 397 6.73 8.34 16.21
CA THR A 397 7.78 8.06 15.20
C THR A 397 9.08 8.83 15.48
N PRO A 398 10.27 8.19 15.39
CA PRO A 398 10.49 6.80 14.98
C PRO A 398 10.33 5.75 16.10
N GLU A 399 10.13 6.17 17.36
CA GLU A 399 10.16 5.32 18.55
C GLU A 399 9.44 3.97 18.38
N SER A 400 8.19 3.98 17.90
CA SER A 400 7.40 2.73 17.75
C SER A 400 8.02 1.73 16.77
N PHE A 401 8.74 2.19 15.75
CA PHE A 401 9.50 1.30 14.87
C PHE A 401 10.79 0.83 15.54
N GLU A 402 11.48 1.70 16.27
CA GLU A 402 12.69 1.35 17.02
C GLU A 402 12.39 0.26 18.05
N ASP A 403 11.37 0.43 18.88
CA ASP A 403 10.97 -0.56 19.87
C ASP A 403 10.59 -1.89 19.22
N PHE A 404 9.84 -1.85 18.12
CA PHE A 404 9.45 -3.08 17.41
C PHE A 404 10.68 -3.82 16.88
N ILE A 405 11.62 -3.08 16.27
CA ILE A 405 12.86 -3.64 15.72
C ILE A 405 13.73 -4.23 16.83
N ASP A 406 13.89 -3.51 17.93
CA ASP A 406 14.86 -3.87 18.95
C ASP A 406 14.31 -4.94 19.91
N LEU A 407 12.97 -5.01 20.08
CA LEU A 407 12.34 -5.91 21.04
C LEU A 407 11.58 -7.08 20.39
N VAL A 408 10.78 -6.84 19.34
CA VAL A 408 9.88 -7.87 18.78
C VAL A 408 10.56 -8.72 17.72
N ILE A 409 11.37 -8.11 16.85
CA ILE A 409 12.03 -8.83 15.76
C ILE A 409 12.92 -9.98 16.27
N PRO A 410 13.77 -9.80 17.30
CA PRO A 410 14.56 -10.90 17.85
C PRO A 410 13.70 -12.07 18.34
N GLN A 411 12.54 -11.78 18.93
CA GLN A 411 11.59 -12.79 19.42
C GLN A 411 10.96 -13.59 18.27
N LEU A 412 10.63 -12.92 17.16
CA LEU A 412 10.12 -13.57 15.96
C LEU A 412 11.22 -14.40 15.25
N GLN A 413 12.45 -13.90 15.20
CA GLN A 413 13.60 -14.61 14.62
C GLN A 413 13.95 -15.87 15.41
N GLN A 414 14.00 -15.78 16.75
CA GLN A 414 14.25 -16.95 17.61
C GLN A 414 13.21 -18.05 17.42
N ARG A 415 11.96 -17.69 17.08
CA ARG A 415 10.87 -18.61 16.78
C ARG A 415 10.84 -19.08 15.32
N GLY A 416 11.79 -18.65 14.48
CA GLY A 416 11.82 -18.98 13.06
C GLY A 416 10.68 -18.37 12.24
N ARG A 417 10.05 -17.30 12.75
CA ARG A 417 8.87 -16.63 12.16
C ARG A 417 9.19 -15.33 11.47
N TYR A 418 10.46 -14.93 11.44
CA TYR A 418 10.94 -13.77 10.70
C TYR A 418 12.33 -14.04 10.16
N LYS A 419 12.66 -13.41 9.03
CA LYS A 419 13.96 -13.58 8.38
C LYS A 419 15.09 -12.99 9.23
N THR A 420 16.28 -13.57 9.11
CA THR A 420 17.52 -13.12 9.80
C THR A 420 18.47 -12.37 8.85
N ALA A 421 18.22 -12.42 7.55
CA ALA A 421 18.87 -11.65 6.51
C ALA A 421 17.90 -11.46 5.34
N TYR A 422 18.16 -10.48 4.47
CA TYR A 422 17.43 -10.37 3.21
C TYR A 422 17.87 -11.45 2.22
N ALA A 423 16.91 -11.94 1.44
CA ALA A 423 17.24 -12.54 0.15
C ALA A 423 17.73 -11.46 -0.83
N GLU A 424 18.60 -11.84 -1.75
CA GLU A 424 18.99 -11.01 -2.88
C GLU A 424 17.83 -10.91 -3.91
N GLY A 425 17.91 -9.93 -4.80
CA GLY A 425 16.92 -9.73 -5.86
C GLY A 425 15.91 -8.61 -5.62
N THR A 426 14.95 -8.53 -6.52
CA THR A 426 13.87 -7.54 -6.58
C THR A 426 12.84 -7.72 -5.46
N LEU A 427 11.95 -6.75 -5.29
CA LEU A 427 10.86 -6.83 -4.32
C LEU A 427 9.97 -8.03 -4.60
N ARG A 428 9.63 -8.28 -5.87
CA ARG A 428 8.83 -9.45 -6.27
C ARG A 428 9.51 -10.77 -5.89
N GLU A 429 10.80 -10.94 -6.23
CA GLU A 429 11.55 -12.16 -5.88
C GLU A 429 11.57 -12.39 -4.37
N LYS A 430 11.77 -11.34 -3.56
CA LYS A 430 11.76 -11.43 -2.09
C LYS A 430 10.41 -11.82 -1.51
N LEU A 431 9.32 -11.22 -1.98
CA LEU A 431 7.97 -11.46 -1.43
C LEU A 431 7.42 -12.84 -1.79
N PHE A 432 7.73 -13.32 -2.99
CA PHE A 432 7.14 -14.54 -3.54
C PHE A 432 8.10 -15.72 -3.60
N GLN A 433 9.39 -15.51 -3.31
CA GLN A 433 10.45 -16.50 -3.58
C GLN A 433 10.41 -16.94 -5.05
N ALA A 434 10.13 -15.98 -5.94
CA ALA A 434 10.01 -16.23 -7.37
C ALA A 434 11.38 -16.42 -8.02
N ASP A 435 11.43 -17.23 -9.08
CA ASP A 435 12.66 -17.49 -9.83
C ASP A 435 13.08 -16.33 -10.76
N HIS A 436 12.17 -15.37 -10.97
CA HIS A 436 12.42 -14.22 -11.84
C HIS A 436 11.67 -12.97 -11.35
N PRO A 437 12.13 -11.76 -11.71
CA PRO A 437 11.57 -10.51 -11.20
C PRO A 437 10.27 -10.07 -11.89
N HIS A 438 9.80 -10.76 -12.93
CA HIS A 438 8.62 -10.36 -13.70
C HIS A 438 7.30 -10.93 -13.16
N LEU A 439 6.17 -10.38 -13.62
CA LEU A 439 4.82 -10.92 -13.33
C LEU A 439 4.72 -12.41 -13.69
N PRO A 440 4.02 -13.23 -12.87
CA PRO A 440 3.84 -14.66 -13.12
C PRO A 440 2.95 -14.91 -14.36
N ALA A 441 3.07 -16.10 -14.94
CA ALA A 441 2.42 -16.44 -16.21
C ALA A 441 0.88 -16.44 -16.16
N ASP A 442 0.29 -16.64 -14.99
CA ASP A 442 -1.15 -16.59 -14.77
C ASP A 442 -1.67 -15.16 -14.52
N HIS A 443 -0.78 -14.18 -14.33
CA HIS A 443 -1.18 -12.80 -14.13
C HIS A 443 -1.53 -12.12 -15.47
N PRO A 444 -2.65 -11.38 -15.58
CA PRO A 444 -3.14 -10.83 -16.86
C PRO A 444 -2.15 -9.89 -17.55
N GLY A 445 -1.33 -9.17 -16.78
CA GLY A 445 -0.27 -8.33 -17.33
C GLY A 445 0.79 -9.10 -18.14
N SER A 446 1.03 -10.38 -17.82
CA SER A 446 2.04 -11.20 -18.51
C SER A 446 1.64 -11.52 -19.97
N ALA A 447 0.34 -11.51 -20.28
CA ALA A 447 -0.18 -11.75 -21.64
C ALA A 447 0.22 -10.64 -22.63
N TYR A 448 0.63 -9.47 -22.13
CA TYR A 448 1.12 -8.36 -22.95
C TYR A 448 2.63 -8.43 -23.21
N ARG A 449 3.36 -9.37 -22.58
CA ARG A 449 4.81 -9.42 -22.69
C ARG A 449 5.23 -9.66 -24.13
N PHE A 450 6.07 -8.77 -24.64
CA PHE A 450 6.67 -8.94 -25.96
C PHE A 450 7.76 -10.03 -25.90
N THR A 451 7.31 -11.28 -25.91
CA THR A 451 8.16 -12.44 -26.14
C THR A 451 8.31 -12.62 -27.64
N SER A 452 9.54 -12.58 -28.15
CA SER A 452 9.82 -13.15 -29.46
C SER A 452 10.45 -14.51 -29.23
N THR A 453 9.81 -15.57 -29.73
CA THR A 453 10.55 -16.77 -30.13
C THR A 453 11.70 -16.31 -31.04
N PRO A 454 12.94 -16.82 -30.88
CA PRO A 454 13.98 -16.54 -31.85
C PRO A 454 13.41 -16.89 -33.23
N ALA A 455 13.49 -15.97 -34.19
CA ALA A 455 13.26 -16.35 -35.57
C ALA A 455 14.23 -17.53 -35.85
N PRO A 456 13.77 -18.66 -36.40
CA PRO A 456 14.71 -19.67 -36.85
C PRO A 456 15.69 -18.96 -37.77
N THR A 457 16.99 -19.16 -37.53
CA THR A 457 18.09 -18.70 -38.38
C THR A 457 17.95 -19.35 -39.75
N GLY A 458 17.00 -18.87 -40.53
CA GLY A 458 16.70 -19.25 -41.90
C GLY A 458 17.27 -18.19 -42.82
N ALA A 459 18.29 -18.60 -43.57
CA ALA A 459 19.05 -17.84 -44.55
C ALA A 459 18.25 -16.79 -45.35
N LEU A 460 18.82 -15.59 -45.45
CA LEU A 460 18.66 -14.69 -46.60
C LEU A 460 20.07 -14.18 -46.92
N HIS A 461 20.81 -14.92 -47.74
CA HIS A 461 20.97 -14.70 -49.18
C HIS A 461 21.61 -13.35 -49.50
N HIS A 462 22.91 -13.43 -49.81
CA HIS A 462 23.59 -12.50 -50.70
C HIS A 462 22.75 -12.29 -51.97
N ALA A 463 22.48 -11.04 -52.29
CA ALA A 463 22.32 -10.54 -53.64
C ALA A 463 23.16 -9.27 -53.77
#